data_AF-W8P199-F1
#
_entry.id   AF-W8P199-F1
#
_cell.length_a   1.000
_cell.length_b   1.000
_cell.length_c   1.000
_cell.angle_alpha   90.00
_cell.angle_beta   90.00
_cell.angle_gamma   90.00
#
_symmetry.space_group_name_H-M   'P 1'
#
loop_
_entity.id
_entity.type
_entity.pdbx_description
1 polymer ?
#
loop_
_entity_poly.entity_id
_entity_poly.type
_entity_poly.pdbx_seq_one_letter_code
_entity_poly.pdbx_strand_id
1 'polypeptide(L)'
;MKVEEAEKVRALLKELGEEALIARLDSFIALNEGLETKKGEDYIKLSILSFLEGLLMTLKMKYPGKGEVADLYEEIRAKRAELDELFRKPAMQNLQ
;
A
#
# COMPACT_ATOMS: atom_id res chain seq x y z
N MET A 1 6.07 12.10 0.43
CA MET A 1 6.49 11.04 1.38
C MET A 1 7.02 9.85 0.60
N LYS A 2 8.20 9.30 0.92
CA LYS A 2 8.67 8.09 0.22
C LYS A 2 8.11 6.84 0.90
N VAL A 3 7.17 6.16 0.25
CA VAL A 3 6.59 4.91 0.76
C VAL A 3 7.39 3.75 0.19
N GLU A 4 8.30 3.18 0.98
CA GLU A 4 9.19 2.09 0.55
C GLU A 4 8.41 0.89 0.01
N GLU A 5 7.24 0.60 0.59
CA GLU A 5 6.34 -0.44 0.16
C GLU A 5 5.87 -0.25 -1.29
N ALA A 6 5.62 0.98 -1.70
CA ALA A 6 5.20 1.28 -3.06
C ALA A 6 6.33 1.01 -4.06
N GLU A 7 7.59 1.33 -3.72
CA GLU A 7 8.74 1.04 -4.57
C GLU A 7 8.94 -0.47 -4.75
N LYS A 8 8.78 -1.26 -3.69
CA LYS A 8 8.84 -2.73 -3.77
C LYS A 8 7.76 -3.29 -4.70
N VAL A 9 6.52 -2.80 -4.56
CA VAL A 9 5.41 -3.22 -5.43
C VAL A 9 5.64 -2.78 -6.86
N ARG A 10 6.16 -1.56 -7.08
CA ARG A 10 6.50 -1.05 -8.40
C ARG A 10 7.55 -1.90 -9.10
N ALA A 11 8.59 -2.33 -8.39
CA ALA A 11 9.61 -3.24 -8.91
C ALA A 11 9.00 -4.60 -9.30
N LEU A 12 8.17 -5.19 -8.43
CA LEU A 12 7.46 -6.43 -8.72
C LEU A 12 6.56 -6.30 -9.95
N LEU A 13 5.80 -5.22 -10.08
CA LEU A 13 4.95 -4.97 -11.24
C LEU A 13 5.77 -4.89 -12.54
N LYS A 14 6.96 -4.30 -12.49
CA LYS A 14 7.88 -4.24 -13.64
C LYS A 14 8.39 -5.63 -14.02
N GLU A 15 8.76 -6.46 -13.05
CA GLU A 15 9.18 -7.85 -13.29
C GLU A 15 8.05 -8.70 -13.88
N LEU A 16 6.80 -8.43 -13.51
CA LEU A 16 5.60 -9.11 -14.03
C LEU A 16 5.11 -8.54 -15.38
N GLY A 17 5.69 -7.43 -15.86
CA GLY A 17 5.28 -6.76 -17.10
C GLY A 17 3.95 -6.00 -17.00
N GLU A 18 3.54 -5.61 -15.79
CA GLU A 18 2.26 -4.97 -15.49
C GLU A 18 2.31 -3.44 -15.61
N GLU A 19 2.75 -2.93 -16.76
CA GLU A 19 2.99 -1.49 -17.00
C GLU A 19 1.76 -0.60 -16.72
N ALA A 20 0.56 -1.10 -17.05
CA ALA A 20 -0.68 -0.38 -16.77
C ALA A 20 -0.96 -0.26 -15.25
N LEU A 21 -0.54 -1.23 -14.44
CA LEU A 21 -0.67 -1.16 -12.99
C LEU A 21 0.39 -0.25 -12.38
N ILE A 22 1.60 -0.16 -12.96
CA ILE A 22 2.62 0.81 -12.56
C ILE A 22 2.08 2.23 -12.69
N ALA A 23 1.49 2.58 -13.84
CA ALA A 23 0.90 3.90 -14.05
C ALA A 23 -0.21 4.24 -13.03
N ARG A 24 -1.03 3.23 -12.66
CA ARG A 24 -2.08 3.39 -11.64
C ARG A 24 -1.51 3.59 -10.24
N LEU A 25 -0.47 2.83 -9.89
CA LEU A 25 0.25 2.98 -8.63
C LEU A 25 0.86 4.37 -8.50
N ASP A 26 1.60 4.81 -9.52
CA ASP A 26 2.25 6.12 -9.55
C ASP A 26 1.20 7.25 -9.41
N SER A 27 0.06 7.13 -10.08
CA SER A 27 -1.06 8.08 -9.97
C SER A 27 -1.69 8.11 -8.57
N PHE A 28 -1.87 6.94 -7.95
CA PHE A 28 -2.47 6.83 -6.62
C PHE A 28 -1.57 7.45 -5.54
N ILE A 29 -0.25 7.24 -5.64
CA ILE A 29 0.72 7.85 -4.73
C ILE A 29 0.70 9.37 -4.88
N ALA A 30 0.80 9.88 -6.11
CA ALA A 30 0.80 11.32 -6.37
C ALA A 30 -0.46 12.02 -5.83
N LEU A 31 -1.64 11.40 -5.98
CA LEU A 31 -2.88 11.91 -5.40
C LEU A 31 -2.81 12.00 -3.87
N ASN A 32 -2.25 10.98 -3.23
CA ASN A 32 -2.15 10.86 -1.78
C ASN A 32 -1.13 11.83 -1.17
N GLU A 33 0.01 12.05 -1.85
CA GLU A 33 0.97 13.09 -1.45
C GLU A 33 0.33 14.49 -1.47
N GLY A 34 -0.55 14.76 -2.44
CA GLY A 34 -1.33 16.01 -2.48
C GLY A 34 -2.33 16.19 -1.32
N LEU A 35 -2.67 15.11 -0.61
CA LEU A 35 -3.61 15.11 0.52
C LEU A 35 -2.92 15.07 1.89
N GLU A 36 -1.61 14.82 1.95
CA GLU A 36 -0.82 14.62 3.17
C GLU A 36 -0.98 15.77 4.18
N THR A 37 -0.85 17.01 3.71
CA THR A 37 -1.00 18.22 4.54
C THR A 37 -2.39 18.39 5.16
N LYS A 38 -3.43 17.73 4.60
CA LYS A 38 -4.82 17.84 5.06
C LYS A 38 -5.30 16.66 5.90
N LYS A 39 -4.67 15.50 5.74
CA LYS A 39 -5.13 14.24 6.33
C LYS A 39 -4.16 13.63 7.33
N GLY A 40 -2.92 14.09 7.36
CA GLY A 40 -1.86 13.54 8.21
C GLY A 40 -1.14 12.36 7.56
N GLU A 41 0.15 12.24 7.84
CA GLU A 41 1.06 11.26 7.22
C GLU A 41 0.58 9.82 7.43
N ASP A 42 0.22 9.45 8.68
CA ASP A 42 -0.23 8.09 9.01
C ASP A 42 -1.51 7.69 8.28
N TYR A 43 -2.43 8.63 8.07
CA TYR A 43 -3.67 8.35 7.33
C TYR A 43 -3.36 8.07 5.87
N ILE A 44 -2.49 8.86 5.25
CA ILE A 44 -2.05 8.65 3.88
C ILE A 44 -1.31 7.32 3.74
N LYS A 45 -0.42 7.01 4.69
CA LYS A 45 0.31 5.74 4.70
C LYS A 45 -0.64 4.55 4.80
N LEU A 46 -1.66 4.61 5.67
CA LEU A 46 -2.68 3.57 5.77
C LEU A 46 -3.47 3.42 4.46
N SER A 47 -3.82 4.53 3.81
CA SER A 47 -4.51 4.52 2.51
C SER A 47 -3.67 3.82 1.43
N ILE A 48 -2.37 4.15 1.35
CA ILE A 48 -1.44 3.52 0.40
C ILE A 48 -1.29 2.03 0.69
N LEU A 49 -1.04 1.64 1.94
CA LEU A 49 -0.91 0.22 2.30
C LEU A 49 -2.19 -0.58 1.99
N SER A 50 -3.37 0.02 2.17
CA SER A 50 -4.66 -0.61 1.82
C SER A 50 -4.82 -0.82 0.31
N PHE A 51 -4.41 0.16 -0.49
CA PHE A 51 -4.39 0.03 -1.94
C PHE A 51 -3.41 -1.06 -2.40
N LEU A 52 -2.20 -1.08 -1.84
CA LEU A 52 -1.17 -2.07 -2.17
C LEU A 52 -1.62 -3.49 -1.81
N GLU A 53 -2.23 -3.70 -0.64
CA GLU A 53 -2.76 -5.02 -0.24
C GLU A 53 -3.82 -5.52 -1.22
N GLY A 54 -4.77 -4.68 -1.63
CA GLY A 54 -5.81 -5.06 -2.59
C GLY A 54 -5.26 -5.39 -3.99
N LEU A 55 -4.26 -4.62 -4.43
CA LEU A 55 -3.56 -4.87 -5.69
C LEU A 55 -2.79 -6.19 -5.64
N LEU A 56 -2.01 -6.43 -4.58
CA LEU A 56 -1.23 -7.65 -4.40
C LEU A 56 -2.12 -8.88 -4.21
N MET A 57 -3.28 -8.77 -3.56
CA MET A 57 -4.27 -9.86 -3.50
C MET A 57 -4.68 -10.30 -4.91
N THR A 58 -4.99 -9.32 -5.77
CA THR A 58 -5.38 -9.60 -7.16
C THR A 58 -4.23 -10.24 -7.94
N LEU A 59 -3.00 -9.77 -7.75
CA LEU A 59 -1.82 -10.37 -8.38
C LEU A 59 -1.53 -11.78 -7.87
N LYS A 60 -1.71 -12.04 -6.57
CA LYS A 60 -1.55 -13.36 -5.97
C LYS A 60 -2.50 -14.38 -6.59
N MET A 61 -3.73 -13.95 -6.90
CA MET A 61 -4.70 -14.78 -7.63
C MET A 61 -4.30 -14.98 -9.11
N LYS A 62 -3.76 -13.95 -9.76
CA LYS A 62 -3.32 -14.02 -11.17
C LYS A 62 -2.04 -14.84 -11.36
N TYR A 63 -1.13 -14.82 -10.39
CA TYR A 63 0.19 -15.45 -10.42
C TYR A 63 0.42 -16.39 -9.22
N PRO A 64 -0.37 -17.46 -9.07
CA PRO A 64 -0.34 -18.31 -7.86
C PRO A 64 0.99 -19.07 -7.65
N GLY A 65 1.80 -19.23 -8.70
CA GLY A 65 3.13 -19.86 -8.62
C GLY A 65 4.28 -18.90 -8.32
N LYS A 66 4.02 -17.60 -8.18
CA LYS A 66 5.04 -16.58 -7.91
C LYS A 66 5.08 -16.27 -6.42
N GLY A 67 5.94 -16.99 -5.68
CA GLY A 67 6.10 -16.85 -4.23
C GLY A 67 6.37 -15.40 -3.81
N GLU A 68 7.17 -14.67 -4.58
CA GLU A 68 7.47 -13.24 -4.38
C GLU A 68 6.22 -12.35 -4.25
N VAL A 69 5.13 -12.66 -4.97
CA VAL A 69 3.86 -11.92 -4.87
C VAL A 69 3.16 -12.21 -3.55
N ALA A 70 3.15 -13.47 -3.14
CA ALA A 70 2.53 -13.89 -1.89
C ALA A 70 3.30 -13.36 -0.66
N ASP A 71 4.63 -13.39 -0.71
CA ASP A 71 5.49 -12.89 0.36
C ASP A 71 5.30 -11.38 0.54
N LEU A 72 5.31 -10.62 -0.57
CA LEU A 72 5.09 -9.18 -0.51
C LEU A 72 3.66 -8.84 -0.05
N TYR A 73 2.66 -9.62 -0.45
CA TYR A 73 1.28 -9.45 0.04
C TYR A 73 1.20 -9.57 1.57
N GLU A 74 1.81 -10.61 2.15
CA GLU A 74 1.78 -10.78 3.62
C GLU A 74 2.58 -9.69 4.34
N GLU A 75 3.72 -9.23 3.79
CA GLU A 75 4.47 -8.09 4.34
C GLU A 75 3.60 -6.82 4.43
N ILE A 76 2.94 -6.47 3.33
CA ILE A 76 2.08 -5.28 3.26
C ILE A 76 0.87 -5.41 4.18
N ARG A 77 0.23 -6.58 4.19
CA ARG A 77 -0.91 -6.87 5.07
C ARG A 77 -0.55 -6.73 6.54
N ALA A 78 0.61 -7.24 6.96
CA ALA A 78 1.08 -7.10 8.33
C ALA A 78 1.29 -5.63 8.71
N LYS A 79 2.04 -4.87 7.89
CA LYS A 79 2.28 -3.44 8.11
C LYS A 79 1.00 -2.62 8.15
N ARG A 80 0.05 -2.91 7.26
CA ARG A 80 -1.26 -2.24 7.27
C ARG A 80 -2.01 -2.52 8.56
N ALA A 81 -2.04 -3.77 9.01
CA ALA A 81 -2.73 -4.16 10.24
C ALA A 81 -2.11 -3.49 11.48
N GLU A 82 -0.78 -3.40 11.55
CA GLU A 82 -0.08 -2.68 12.62
C GLU A 82 -0.48 -1.20 12.65
N LEU A 83 -0.52 -0.55 11.50
CA LEU A 83 -0.90 0.86 11.41
C LEU A 83 -2.40 1.07 11.71
N ASP A 84 -3.28 0.22 11.20
CA ASP A 84 -4.73 0.25 11.47
C ASP A 84 -5.04 0.08 12.97
N GLU A 85 -4.29 -0.76 13.67
CA GLU A 85 -4.43 -0.95 15.12
C GLU A 85 -4.07 0.32 15.91
N LEU A 86 -3.08 1.10 15.45
CA LEU A 86 -2.76 2.39 16.06
C LEU A 86 -3.93 3.37 15.95
N PHE A 87 -4.67 3.35 14.84
CA PHE A 87 -5.88 4.16 14.63
C PHE A 87 -7.09 3.68 15.42
N ARG A 88 -7.20 2.38 15.71
CA ARG A 88 -8.30 1.82 16.52
C ARG A 88 -8.13 2.02 18.02
N LYS A 89 -6.91 2.24 18.50
CA LYS A 89 -6.67 2.49 19.93
C LYS A 89 -7.25 3.86 20.33
N PRO A 90 -7.98 3.96 21.46
CA PRO A 90 -8.67 5.18 21.88
C PRO A 90 -7.78 6.43 22.01
N ALA A 91 -6.46 6.25 22.14
CA ALA A 91 -5.50 7.35 22.28
C ALA A 91 -5.48 8.31 21.07
N MET A 92 -5.89 7.87 19.87
CA MET A 92 -6.00 8.73 18.68
C MET A 92 -7.44 9.20 18.38
N GLN A 93 -8.46 8.74 19.11
CA GLN A 93 -9.85 9.16 18.90
C GLN A 93 -10.16 10.57 19.44
N ASN A 94 -9.24 11.19 20.19
CA ASN A 94 -9.42 12.52 20.79
C ASN A 94 -8.86 13.69 19.94
N LEU A 95 -8.62 13.49 18.64
CA LEU A 95 -8.17 14.55 17.71
C LEU A 95 -9.29 15.11 16.83
N GLN A 96 -10.53 15.17 17.34
CA GLN A 96 -11.66 15.85 16.70
C GLN A 96 -11.84 17.27 17.24
#